data_AF-A0A965J1G0-F1
#
_entry.id   AF-A0A965J1G0-F1
#
_cell.length_a   1.000
_cell.length_b   1.000
_cell.length_c   1.000
_cell.angle_alpha   90.00
_cell.angle_beta   90.00
_cell.angle_gamma   90.00
#
_symmetry.space_group_name_H-M   'P 1'
#
loop_
_entity.id
_entity.type
_entity.pdbx_description
1 polymer ?
#
loop_
_entity_poly.entity_id
_entity_poly.type
_entity_poly.pdbx_seq_one_letter_code
_entity_poly.pdbx_strand_id
1 'polypeptide(L)'
;MGSFKNFIFFQFVLFAILGTHAQSPVANFTTNPTSACVNTIISFTSTSSANGGAAITNYIWDFGDGTTGSGATTSHTYSNSGTYTITLVVTNANGVADAEVKPNHVTILSSPNSSFDVNGLGCTLPLTVSFTNSSTSGPNISSLWNFGN
;
A
#
# COMPACT_ATOMS: atom_id res chain seq x y z
N MET A 1 22.52 19.13 10.27
CA MET A 1 21.70 17.91 10.40
C MET A 1 20.79 17.82 9.20
N GLY A 2 21.21 17.11 8.17
CA GLY A 2 20.45 17.00 6.93
C GLY A 2 21.10 15.99 5.99
N SER A 3 20.27 15.05 5.56
CA SER A 3 20.47 14.13 4.42
C SER A 3 21.39 12.92 4.62
N PHE A 4 20.78 11.81 5.03
CA PHE A 4 21.30 10.44 4.87
C PHE A 4 20.22 9.54 4.25
N LYS A 5 19.60 10.01 3.17
CA LYS A 5 18.74 9.19 2.30
C LYS A 5 19.19 9.44 0.87
N ASN A 6 19.46 8.36 0.14
CA ASN A 6 19.85 8.29 -1.28
C ASN A 6 21.33 8.06 -1.55
N PHE A 7 21.90 7.02 -0.91
CA PHE A 7 23.14 6.43 -1.39
C PHE A 7 22.93 4.94 -1.64
N ILE A 8 22.48 4.62 -2.85
CA ILE A 8 22.75 3.40 -3.64
C ILE A 8 21.90 3.60 -4.90
N PHE A 9 22.48 4.18 -5.94
CA PHE A 9 22.08 4.01 -7.35
C PHE A 9 23.16 4.69 -8.19
N PHE A 10 24.25 3.98 -8.47
CA PHE A 10 25.25 4.42 -9.42
C PHE A 10 25.79 3.23 -10.22
N GLN A 11 25.55 3.32 -11.53
CA GLN A 11 26.16 2.61 -12.67
C GLN A 11 26.09 1.09 -12.74
N PHE A 12 25.67 0.55 -13.90
CA PHE A 12 26.59 -0.08 -14.87
C PHE A 12 25.84 -0.41 -16.17
N VAL A 13 26.23 0.24 -17.28
CA VAL A 13 25.98 -0.24 -18.64
C VAL A 13 27.33 -0.61 -19.25
N LEU A 14 27.40 -1.85 -19.77
CA LEU A 14 28.37 -2.44 -20.70
C LEU A 14 29.70 -3.01 -20.14
N PHE A 15 29.87 -4.34 -20.22
CA PHE A 15 31.06 -5.07 -20.73
C PHE A 15 30.73 -6.55 -21.04
N ALA A 16 31.50 -7.15 -21.97
CA ALA A 16 31.17 -8.30 -22.82
C ALA A 16 31.64 -9.70 -22.34
N ILE A 17 31.55 -10.68 -23.27
CA ILE A 17 32.34 -11.91 -23.52
C ILE A 17 32.11 -13.21 -22.71
N LEU A 18 32.16 -14.33 -23.47
CA LEU A 18 31.95 -15.74 -23.14
C LEU A 18 32.63 -16.21 -21.84
N GLY A 19 31.81 -16.60 -20.87
CA GLY A 19 32.17 -17.20 -19.58
C GLY A 19 30.99 -16.99 -18.64
N THR A 20 30.48 -18.03 -17.98
CA THR A 20 29.23 -18.06 -17.19
C THR A 20 28.90 -16.74 -16.47
N HIS A 21 28.15 -15.84 -17.12
CA HIS A 21 27.66 -14.62 -16.49
C HIS A 21 26.49 -15.00 -15.60
N ALA A 22 26.61 -14.78 -14.29
CA ALA A 22 25.53 -15.04 -13.35
C ALA A 22 24.39 -14.06 -13.66
N GLN A 23 23.40 -14.53 -14.40
CA GLN A 23 22.24 -13.75 -14.81
C GLN A 23 21.48 -13.29 -13.56
N SER A 24 21.27 -11.97 -13.45
CA SER A 24 20.53 -11.38 -12.34
C SER A 24 19.06 -11.78 -12.39
N PRO A 25 18.41 -12.02 -11.23
CA PRO A 25 16.96 -12.16 -11.21
C PRO A 25 16.31 -10.86 -11.71
N VAL A 26 15.05 -10.95 -12.11
CA VAL A 26 14.21 -9.80 -12.46
C VAL A 26 13.07 -9.75 -11.45
N ALA A 27 13.09 -8.72 -10.61
CA ALA A 27 12.08 -8.47 -9.59
C ALA A 27 10.75 -8.03 -10.25
N ASN A 28 9.63 -8.59 -9.81
CA ASN A 28 8.31 -8.08 -10.13
C ASN A 28 7.30 -8.58 -9.11
N PHE A 29 6.15 -7.91 -9.01
CA PHE A 29 5.08 -8.33 -8.11
C PHE A 29 3.70 -7.84 -8.52
N THR A 30 2.68 -8.45 -7.94
CA THR A 30 1.29 -7.98 -7.97
C THR A 30 0.78 -7.78 -6.55
N THR A 31 -0.25 -6.94 -6.43
CA THR A 31 -0.95 -6.69 -5.16
C THR A 31 -2.44 -6.82 -5.36
N ASN A 32 -3.15 -7.23 -4.31
CA ASN A 32 -4.60 -7.30 -4.31
C ASN A 32 -5.16 -7.06 -2.90
N PRO A 33 -6.04 -6.05 -2.71
CA PRO A 33 -6.39 -4.98 -3.64
C PRO A 33 -5.31 -3.87 -3.70
N THR A 34 -5.34 -3.01 -4.72
CA THR A 34 -4.51 -1.79 -4.80
C THR A 34 -5.13 -0.58 -4.10
N SER A 35 -6.42 -0.67 -3.72
CA SER A 35 -7.11 0.34 -2.95
C SER A 35 -8.02 -0.31 -1.90
N ALA A 36 -7.94 0.14 -0.65
CA ALA A 36 -8.77 -0.39 0.43
C ALA A 36 -8.98 0.65 1.55
N CYS A 37 -9.84 0.35 2.51
CA CYS A 37 -9.94 1.14 3.75
C CYS A 37 -8.81 0.79 4.71
N VAL A 38 -8.52 1.68 5.66
CA VAL A 38 -7.64 1.38 6.81
C VAL A 38 -8.02 0.05 7.47
N ASN A 39 -7.00 -0.65 7.98
CA ASN A 39 -7.10 -1.97 8.62
C ASN A 39 -7.62 -3.10 7.72
N THR A 40 -7.64 -2.91 6.39
CA THR A 40 -7.89 -3.99 5.43
C THR A 40 -6.59 -4.72 5.11
N ILE A 41 -6.65 -6.05 5.01
CA ILE A 41 -5.50 -6.88 4.62
C ILE A 41 -5.24 -6.70 3.12
N ILE A 42 -4.01 -6.32 2.77
CA ILE A 42 -3.52 -6.26 1.40
C ILE A 42 -2.56 -7.44 1.19
N SER A 43 -2.77 -8.19 0.12
CA SER A 43 -1.88 -9.30 -0.25
C SER A 43 -0.86 -8.87 -1.31
N PHE A 44 0.37 -9.33 -1.15
CA PHE A 44 1.51 -9.07 -2.03
C PHE A 44 2.09 -10.38 -2.52
N THR A 45 2.26 -10.52 -3.83
CA THR A 45 2.77 -11.75 -4.45
C THR A 45 3.88 -11.40 -5.43
N SER A 46 5.06 -11.97 -5.22
CA SER A 46 6.17 -11.87 -6.16
C SER A 46 5.84 -12.63 -7.45
N THR A 47 6.04 -11.97 -8.58
CA THR A 47 6.04 -12.54 -9.93
C THR A 47 7.45 -12.49 -10.54
N SER A 48 8.46 -12.32 -9.68
CA SER A 48 9.88 -12.27 -10.05
C SER A 48 10.34 -13.53 -10.75
N SER A 49 11.30 -13.37 -11.67
CA SER A 49 11.88 -14.48 -12.42
C SER A 49 13.38 -14.59 -12.15
N ALA A 50 13.92 -15.82 -12.17
CA ALA A 50 15.36 -16.04 -12.12
C ALA A 50 16.07 -15.59 -13.42
N ASN A 51 15.31 -15.27 -14.47
CA ASN A 51 15.82 -14.81 -15.77
C ASN A 51 16.84 -15.76 -16.43
N GLY A 52 16.80 -17.06 -16.12
CA GLY A 52 17.81 -18.03 -16.58
C GLY A 52 19.08 -18.12 -15.69
N GLY A 53 19.13 -17.37 -14.60
CA GLY A 53 20.13 -17.46 -13.54
C GLY A 53 19.77 -18.45 -12.42
N ALA A 54 20.46 -18.32 -11.28
CA ALA A 54 20.18 -19.15 -10.11
C ALA A 54 18.78 -18.89 -9.54
N ALA A 55 18.20 -19.90 -8.88
CA ALA A 55 16.89 -19.79 -8.25
C ALA A 55 16.84 -18.66 -7.22
N ILE A 56 15.71 -17.96 -7.13
CA ILE A 56 15.46 -16.94 -6.11
C ILE A 56 15.26 -17.62 -4.76
N THR A 57 16.07 -17.24 -3.77
CA THR A 57 16.11 -17.85 -2.43
C THR A 57 15.62 -16.90 -1.34
N ASN A 58 15.59 -15.59 -1.59
CA ASN A 58 15.16 -14.60 -0.61
C ASN A 58 14.25 -13.53 -1.23
N TYR A 59 13.29 -13.06 -0.43
CA TYR A 59 12.31 -12.03 -0.80
C TYR A 59 12.12 -11.11 0.41
N ILE A 60 12.35 -9.81 0.22
CA ILE A 60 12.18 -8.78 1.25
C ILE A 60 11.25 -7.71 0.69
N TRP A 61 10.24 -7.35 1.47
CA TRP A 61 9.25 -6.34 1.13
C TRP A 61 9.43 -5.11 2.02
N ASP A 62 9.32 -3.93 1.43
CA ASP A 62 9.08 -2.66 2.14
C ASP A 62 7.70 -2.15 1.71
N PHE A 63 6.82 -1.98 2.70
CA PHE A 63 5.44 -1.56 2.49
C PHE A 63 5.27 -0.03 2.41
N GLY A 64 6.35 0.73 2.56
CA GLY A 64 6.34 2.20 2.45
C GLY A 64 5.81 2.93 3.68
N ASP A 65 5.43 2.21 4.73
CA ASP A 65 5.01 2.76 6.03
C ASP A 65 6.05 2.56 7.15
N GLY A 66 7.25 2.09 6.78
CA GLY A 66 8.34 1.77 7.70
C GLY A 66 8.33 0.34 8.23
N THR A 67 7.37 -0.49 7.81
CA THR A 67 7.33 -1.92 8.11
C THR A 67 7.80 -2.76 6.92
N THR A 68 8.26 -3.98 7.20
CA THR A 68 8.83 -4.89 6.20
C THR A 68 8.20 -6.28 6.29
N GLY A 69 8.21 -7.01 5.18
CA GLY A 69 7.77 -8.39 5.09
C GLY A 69 8.81 -9.30 4.45
N SER A 70 8.56 -10.61 4.47
CA SER A 70 9.42 -11.61 3.86
C SER A 70 8.63 -12.73 3.20
N GLY A 71 9.26 -13.43 2.25
CA GLY A 71 8.67 -14.57 1.53
C GLY A 71 8.09 -14.17 0.17
N ALA A 72 7.88 -15.15 -0.71
CA ALA A 72 7.39 -14.91 -2.06
C ALA A 72 5.96 -14.34 -2.08
N THR A 73 5.16 -14.69 -1.08
CA THR A 73 3.83 -14.11 -0.81
C THR A 73 3.82 -13.61 0.63
N THR A 74 3.27 -12.42 0.84
CA THR A 74 3.08 -11.84 2.17
C THR A 74 1.82 -10.99 2.21
N SER A 75 1.40 -10.57 3.40
CA SER A 75 0.24 -9.70 3.60
C SER A 75 0.54 -8.61 4.61
N HIS A 76 -0.04 -7.44 4.43
CA HIS A 76 0.14 -6.29 5.32
C HIS A 76 -1.16 -5.52 5.53
N THR A 77 -1.27 -4.84 6.67
CA THR A 77 -2.41 -3.98 7.03
C THR A 77 -1.92 -2.59 7.38
N TYR A 78 -2.52 -1.56 6.79
CA TYR A 78 -2.18 -0.17 7.05
C TYR A 78 -3.16 0.46 8.04
N SER A 79 -2.63 1.06 9.11
CA SER A 79 -3.43 1.75 10.14
C SER A 79 -3.81 3.18 9.76
N ASN A 80 -3.03 3.81 8.86
CA ASN A 80 -3.22 5.18 8.44
C ASN A 80 -3.66 5.25 6.97
N SER A 81 -4.46 6.26 6.63
CA SER A 81 -4.80 6.55 5.24
C SER A 81 -3.63 7.22 4.52
N GLY A 82 -3.48 6.94 3.24
CA GLY A 82 -2.40 7.49 2.42
C GLY A 82 -2.13 6.66 1.18
N THR A 83 -1.14 7.08 0.40
CA THR A 83 -0.62 6.34 -0.74
C THR A 83 0.77 5.81 -0.41
N TYR A 84 0.99 4.52 -0.65
CA TYR A 84 2.21 3.81 -0.27
C TYR A 84 2.97 3.33 -1.49
N THR A 85 4.29 3.58 -1.48
CA THR A 85 5.23 3.05 -2.46
C THR A 85 5.74 1.70 -1.97
N ILE A 86 5.65 0.68 -2.81
CA ILE A 86 6.00 -0.69 -2.43
C ILE A 86 7.31 -1.07 -3.11
N THR A 87 8.23 -1.64 -2.35
CA THR A 87 9.49 -2.16 -2.86
C THR A 87 9.60 -3.66 -2.57
N LEU A 88 9.95 -4.44 -3.58
CA LEU A 88 10.34 -5.85 -3.45
C LEU A 88 11.81 -5.98 -3.82
N VAL A 89 12.61 -6.54 -2.93
CA VAL A 89 13.98 -6.97 -3.21
C VAL A 89 14.03 -8.49 -3.24
N VAL A 90 14.53 -9.05 -4.33
CA VAL A 90 14.76 -10.50 -4.47
C VAL A 90 16.25 -10.79 -4.53
N THR A 91 16.67 -11.93 -3.96
CA THR A 91 18.05 -12.40 -4.03
C THR A 91 18.08 -13.86 -4.45
N ASN A 92 18.97 -14.21 -5.37
CA ASN A 92 19.16 -15.58 -5.83
C ASN A 92 20.20 -16.36 -4.99
N ALA A 93 20.29 -17.67 -5.23
CA ALA A 93 21.21 -18.55 -4.52
C ALA A 93 22.71 -18.17 -4.65
N ASN A 94 23.06 -17.37 -5.67
CA ASN A 94 24.41 -16.87 -5.87
C ASN A 94 24.65 -15.51 -5.18
N GLY A 95 23.66 -15.00 -4.43
CA GLY A 95 23.73 -13.71 -3.74
C GLY A 95 23.47 -12.49 -4.64
N VAL A 96 23.08 -12.69 -5.90
CA VAL A 96 22.75 -11.57 -6.81
C VAL A 96 21.33 -11.10 -6.51
N ALA A 97 21.15 -9.78 -6.38
CA ALA A 97 19.88 -9.17 -6.04
C ALA A 97 19.37 -8.24 -7.14
N ASP A 98 18.04 -8.09 -7.19
CA ASP A 98 17.33 -7.10 -8.00
C ASP A 98 16.15 -6.54 -7.20
N ALA A 99 15.66 -5.35 -7.57
CA ALA A 99 14.59 -4.67 -6.87
C ALA A 99 13.54 -4.07 -7.81
N GLU A 100 12.27 -4.24 -7.46
CA GLU A 100 11.14 -3.60 -8.13
C GLU A 100 10.52 -2.56 -7.18
N VAL A 101 10.33 -1.34 -7.67
CA VAL A 101 9.71 -0.24 -6.93
C VAL A 101 8.47 0.23 -7.68
N LYS A 102 7.29 0.13 -7.04
CA LYS A 102 6.04 0.67 -7.59
C LYS A 102 5.61 1.90 -6.78
N PRO A 103 5.81 3.13 -7.30
CA PRO A 103 5.44 4.35 -6.59
C PRO A 103 3.92 4.49 -6.48
N ASN A 104 3.44 4.95 -5.32
CA ASN A 104 2.02 5.19 -5.03
C ASN A 104 1.10 4.01 -5.41
N HIS A 105 1.58 2.78 -5.20
CA HIS A 105 0.94 1.57 -5.71
C HIS A 105 -0.28 1.12 -4.90
N VAL A 106 -0.28 1.37 -3.59
CA VAL A 106 -1.40 1.03 -2.69
C VAL A 106 -2.01 2.31 -2.13
N THR A 107 -3.34 2.45 -2.22
CA THR A 107 -4.10 3.57 -1.66
C THR A 107 -4.97 3.12 -0.50
N ILE A 108 -4.81 3.75 0.66
CA ILE A 108 -5.58 3.44 1.87
C ILE A 108 -6.50 4.62 2.20
N LEU A 109 -7.80 4.35 2.20
CA LEU A 109 -8.85 5.31 2.47
C LEU A 109 -9.15 5.37 3.97
N SER A 110 -9.39 6.58 4.48
CA SER A 110 -9.83 6.79 5.86
C SER A 110 -11.21 6.19 6.11
N SER A 111 -11.46 5.69 7.31
CA SER A 111 -12.80 5.25 7.71
C SER A 111 -13.81 6.40 7.69
N PRO A 112 -15.07 6.14 7.29
CA PRO A 112 -16.14 7.10 7.48
C PRO A 112 -16.45 7.26 8.98
N ASN A 113 -16.65 8.49 9.42
CA ASN A 113 -17.20 8.86 10.71
C ASN A 113 -18.67 9.28 10.49
N SER A 114 -19.60 8.48 11.00
CA SER A 114 -21.03 8.83 10.98
C SER A 114 -21.37 9.77 12.13
N SER A 115 -21.96 10.92 11.82
CA SER A 115 -22.40 11.90 12.81
C SER A 115 -23.62 12.67 12.30
N PHE A 116 -24.46 13.11 13.24
CA PHE A 116 -25.59 14.01 12.99
C PHE A 116 -25.77 14.95 14.17
N ASP A 117 -26.32 16.13 13.91
CA ASP A 117 -26.61 17.16 14.88
C ASP A 117 -28.12 17.40 14.93
N VAL A 118 -28.65 17.73 16.12
CA VAL A 118 -30.07 17.98 16.35
C VAL A 118 -30.22 19.37 16.95
N ASN A 119 -30.92 20.24 16.23
CA ASN A 119 -31.23 21.59 16.67
C ASN A 119 -32.73 21.74 16.92
N GLY A 120 -33.10 22.60 17.88
CA GLY A 120 -34.50 22.91 18.18
C GLY A 120 -35.19 21.96 19.16
N LEU A 121 -34.46 21.35 20.10
CA LEU A 121 -35.08 20.63 21.22
C LEU A 121 -35.79 21.60 22.17
N GLY A 122 -37.06 21.34 22.46
CA GLY A 122 -37.87 22.18 23.33
C GLY A 122 -39.20 21.53 23.70
N CYS A 123 -39.98 22.20 24.56
CA CYS A 123 -41.28 21.71 25.03
C CYS A 123 -42.43 22.69 24.74
N THR A 124 -42.21 23.68 23.87
CA THR A 124 -43.18 24.73 23.53
C THR A 124 -43.68 24.56 22.10
N LEU A 125 -45.00 24.60 21.89
CA LEU A 125 -45.62 24.40 20.58
C LEU A 125 -45.90 25.74 19.88
N PRO A 126 -45.76 25.80 18.54
CA PRO A 126 -45.23 24.75 17.66
C PRO A 126 -43.71 24.62 17.76
N LEU A 127 -43.22 23.38 17.85
CA LEU A 127 -41.79 23.09 17.94
C LEU A 127 -41.25 22.68 16.57
N THR A 128 -40.19 23.33 16.12
CA THR A 128 -39.45 22.94 14.91
C THR A 128 -38.13 22.33 15.31
N VAL A 129 -37.97 21.03 15.05
CA VAL A 129 -36.71 20.30 15.23
C VAL A 129 -36.06 20.14 13.86
N SER A 130 -34.77 20.46 13.76
CA SER A 130 -33.97 20.25 12.56
C SER A 130 -32.85 19.25 12.81
N PHE A 131 -32.62 18.37 11.85
CA PHE A 131 -31.55 17.39 11.85
C PHE A 131 -30.54 17.75 10.78
N THR A 132 -29.27 17.81 11.13
CA THR A 132 -28.17 18.10 10.19
C THR A 132 -27.23 16.90 10.13
N ASN A 133 -26.87 16.43 8.93
CA ASN A 133 -25.87 15.37 8.79
C ASN A 133 -24.49 16.01 9.00
N SER A 134 -23.71 15.49 9.94
CA SER A 134 -22.35 15.96 10.25
C SER A 134 -21.31 14.87 10.00
N SER A 135 -21.66 13.86 9.20
CA SER A 135 -20.78 12.72 8.91
C SER A 135 -19.60 13.18 8.06
N THR A 136 -18.42 12.64 8.33
CA THR A 136 -17.20 12.90 7.55
C THR A 136 -16.69 11.58 6.98
N SER A 137 -16.33 11.52 5.70
CA SER A 137 -15.75 10.31 5.10
C SER A 137 -14.79 10.64 3.96
N GLY A 138 -14.03 9.63 3.52
CA GLY A 138 -13.38 9.64 2.22
C GLY A 138 -14.40 9.73 1.05
N PRO A 139 -13.94 9.73 -0.21
CA PRO A 139 -14.66 10.24 -1.39
C PRO A 139 -15.94 9.49 -1.83
N ASN A 140 -16.46 8.54 -1.05
CA ASN A 140 -17.70 7.82 -1.35
C ASN A 140 -18.63 7.82 -0.13
N ILE A 141 -19.53 8.80 -0.06
CA ILE A 141 -20.65 8.82 0.89
C ILE A 141 -21.96 8.64 0.15
N SER A 142 -22.80 7.73 0.64
CA SER A 142 -24.24 7.74 0.41
C SER A 142 -24.92 8.07 1.75
N SER A 143 -25.76 9.10 1.75
CA SER A 143 -26.55 9.49 2.93
C SER A 143 -28.00 9.03 2.76
N LEU A 144 -28.49 8.21 3.68
CA LEU A 144 -29.90 7.82 3.77
C LEU A 144 -30.51 8.40 5.04
N TRP A 145 -31.51 9.26 4.90
CA TRP A 145 -32.32 9.74 6.01
C TRP A 145 -33.62 8.93 6.08
N ASN A 146 -33.84 8.23 7.20
CA ASN A 146 -35.11 7.58 7.50
C ASN A 146 -35.71 8.24 8.74
N PHE A 147 -36.81 8.97 8.57
CA PHE A 147 -37.47 9.66 9.67
C PHE A 147 -38.43 8.77 10.47
N GLY A 148 -38.60 7.49 10.11
CA GLY A 148 -39.55 6.58 10.74
C GLY A 148 -41.00 7.02 10.49
N ASN A 149 -41.87 6.05 10.19
CA ASN A 149 -43.32 6.23 10.31
C ASN A 149 -43.77 5.77 11.69
#